data_AF-A0A183M170-F1
#
_entry.id   AF-A0A183M170-F1
#
_cell.length_a   1.000
_cell.length_b   1.000
_cell.length_c   1.000
_cell.angle_alpha   90.00
_cell.angle_beta   90.00
_cell.angle_gamma   90.00
#
_symmetry.space_group_name_H-M   'P 1'
#
loop_
_entity.id
_entity.type
_entity.pdbx_description
1 polymer ?
#
loop_
_entity_poly.entity_id
_entity_poly.type
_entity_poly.pdbx_seq_one_letter_code
_entity_poly.pdbx_strand_id
1 'polypeptide(L)'
;MGRHVLGERNKNGERLANLCTFNKLVIGGTIFPHKRIHKAAWISPNHTPENQIDHICINKKFRRTMEDVRTRREVDIASDHHLVVANLKLKLKKNWITGQTSLQRFNTAFIQDTDKLNEFKITLNNRFQALQDLLKEEETTMEDNWEGIKEALTSTCQEVLGLKKHLLTQQLAQGKNRPNLKSQQHHPKKRISVGTLDRIKEKKNKKTAINNGRTRAEKFQAQAEYIEANKQLKKSIRADKQKYVEELATTAEKAARGENVKQLYDTMKKLVGKYSKPERPVKDKKGRLTTEIQQQRNRWV
;
A
#
# COMPACT_ATOMS: atom_id res chain seq x y z
N MET A 1 9.95 30.05 22.31
CA MET A 1 10.41 29.76 20.93
C MET A 1 11.77 29.06 20.96
N GLY A 2 12.22 28.49 19.85
CA GLY A 2 13.56 27.88 19.72
C GLY A 2 14.69 28.89 19.46
N ARG A 3 15.94 28.40 19.44
CA ARG A 3 17.18 29.19 19.37
C ARG A 3 17.44 29.83 18.01
N HIS A 4 16.78 29.37 16.95
CA HIS A 4 17.13 29.72 15.56
C HIS A 4 16.09 30.63 14.87
N VAL A 5 15.34 31.43 15.64
CA VAL A 5 14.37 32.40 15.09
C VAL A 5 15.06 33.42 14.17
N LEU A 6 14.30 33.99 13.23
CA LEU A 6 14.72 35.12 12.41
C LEU A 6 14.03 36.40 12.89
N GLY A 7 14.79 37.48 13.08
CA GLY A 7 14.26 38.80 13.46
C GLY A 7 13.88 38.93 14.94
N GLU A 8 13.37 40.10 15.30
CA GLU A 8 12.87 40.40 16.65
C GLU A 8 11.43 39.93 16.85
N ARG A 9 11.13 39.47 18.06
CA ARG A 9 9.79 38.97 18.39
C ARG A 9 8.85 40.14 18.66
N ASN A 10 7.85 40.30 17.79
CA ASN A 10 6.76 41.26 18.02
C ASN A 10 5.67 40.69 18.96
N LYS A 11 4.67 41.52 19.30
CA LYS A 11 3.52 41.15 20.17
C LYS A 11 2.77 39.90 19.68
N ASN A 12 2.65 39.72 18.36
CA ASN A 12 2.00 38.53 17.78
C ASN A 12 2.84 37.27 17.95
N GLY A 13 4.17 37.38 17.78
CA GLY A 13 5.12 36.31 18.08
C GLY A 13 5.09 35.89 19.55
N GLU A 14 4.90 36.84 20.47
CA GLU A 14 4.71 36.55 21.90
C GLU A 14 3.41 35.79 22.17
N ARG A 15 2.29 36.23 21.59
CA ARG A 15 1.01 35.50 21.66
C ARG A 15 1.12 34.07 21.14
N LEU A 16 1.80 33.88 20.00
CA LEU A 16 2.06 32.54 19.45
C LEU A 16 2.92 31.70 20.38
N ALA A 17 3.96 32.27 20.99
CA ALA A 17 4.81 31.58 21.95
C ALA A 17 4.02 31.16 23.20
N ASN A 18 3.14 32.01 23.71
CA ASN A 18 2.28 31.72 24.85
C ASN A 18 1.29 30.60 24.53
N LEU A 19 0.63 30.66 23.37
CA LEU A 19 -0.27 29.62 22.88
C LEU A 19 0.45 28.27 22.78
N CYS A 20 1.66 28.24 22.21
CA CYS A 20 2.45 27.01 22.10
C CYS A 20 2.89 26.48 23.46
N THR A 21 3.24 27.37 24.39
CA THR A 21 3.68 26.98 25.73
C THR A 21 2.52 26.35 26.52
N PHE A 22 1.35 26.99 26.50
CA PHE A 22 0.13 26.49 27.15
C PHE A 22 -0.29 25.11 26.61
N ASN A 23 -0.28 24.94 25.28
CA ASN A 23 -0.72 23.71 24.63
C ASN A 23 0.37 22.64 24.46
N LYS A 24 1.55 22.81 25.10
CA LYS A 24 2.69 21.90 24.98
C LYS A 24 3.08 21.64 23.51
N LEU A 25 3.12 22.69 22.69
CA LEU A 25 3.55 22.65 21.29
C LEU A 25 4.99 23.15 21.14
N VAL A 26 5.64 22.74 20.06
CA VAL A 26 6.98 23.15 19.65
C VAL A 26 6.89 23.78 18.26
N ILE A 27 7.46 24.98 18.13
CA ILE A 27 7.49 25.74 16.87
C ILE A 27 8.66 25.25 16.01
N GLY A 28 8.36 24.45 14.98
CA GLY A 28 9.33 23.79 14.12
C GLY A 28 10.29 24.72 13.40
N GLY A 29 9.79 25.85 12.87
CA GLY A 29 10.61 26.82 12.14
C GLY A 29 11.69 27.52 12.99
N THR A 30 11.68 27.34 14.32
CA THR A 30 12.61 28.02 15.24
C THR A 30 13.63 27.08 15.90
N ILE A 31 13.50 25.77 15.68
CA ILE A 31 14.32 24.74 16.36
C ILE A 31 15.47 24.20 15.51
N PHE A 32 15.42 24.33 14.18
CA PHE A 32 16.46 23.82 13.29
C PHE A 32 17.42 24.92 12.84
N PRO A 33 18.74 24.64 12.81
CA PRO A 33 19.73 25.58 12.33
C PRO A 33 19.69 25.64 10.79
N HIS A 34 19.19 26.75 10.26
CA HIS A 34 19.13 27.00 8.81
C HIS A 34 19.74 28.36 8.44
N LYS A 35 20.16 28.51 7.18
CA LYS A 35 20.52 29.81 6.61
C LYS A 35 19.28 30.72 6.55
N ARG A 36 19.47 32.05 6.60
CA ARG A 36 18.39 33.05 6.57
C ARG A 36 17.42 32.85 5.39
N ILE A 37 17.96 32.50 4.22
CA ILE A 37 17.21 32.17 2.99
C ILE A 37 16.20 31.01 3.13
N HIS A 38 16.34 30.17 4.16
CA HIS A 38 15.45 29.04 4.45
C HIS A 38 14.57 29.27 5.69
N LYS A 39 14.56 30.49 6.25
CA LYS A 39 13.76 30.88 7.41
C LYS A 39 12.68 31.90 7.08
N ALA A 40 12.96 32.81 6.15
CA ALA A 40 12.03 33.85 5.73
C ALA A 40 10.87 33.24 4.93
N ALA A 41 9.65 33.36 5.46
CA ALA A 41 8.42 32.87 4.84
C ALA A 41 7.66 33.95 4.07
N TRP A 42 8.04 35.22 4.23
CA TRP A 42 7.44 36.35 3.53
C TRP A 42 8.51 37.37 3.14
N ILE A 43 8.37 37.93 1.95
CA ILE A 43 9.23 39.01 1.43
C ILE A 43 8.33 40.18 1.03
N SER A 44 8.66 41.39 1.46
CA SER A 44 7.95 42.58 0.97
C SER A 44 8.08 42.74 -0.55
N PRO A 45 7.14 43.41 -1.22
CA PRO A 45 7.27 43.80 -2.63
C PRO A 45 8.58 44.54 -2.97
N ASN A 46 9.13 45.29 -2.02
CA ASN A 46 10.39 46.04 -2.17
C ASN A 46 11.65 45.22 -1.80
N HIS A 47 11.54 43.89 -1.68
CA HIS A 47 12.62 42.94 -1.35
C HIS A 47 13.48 43.27 -0.10
N THR A 48 13.00 44.11 0.83
CA THR A 48 13.83 44.64 1.92
C THR A 48 13.60 43.89 3.25
N PRO A 49 12.41 43.90 3.88
CA PRO A 49 12.14 43.02 5.02
C PRO A 49 11.82 41.59 4.60
N GLU A 50 12.46 40.66 5.30
CA GLU A 50 12.21 39.22 5.24
C GLU A 50 11.70 38.77 6.61
N ASN A 51 10.45 38.31 6.69
CA ASN A 51 9.83 37.93 7.95
C ASN A 51 9.56 36.43 8.03
N GLN A 52 9.68 35.89 9.25
CA GLN A 52 9.24 34.53 9.57
C GLN A 52 7.85 34.59 10.21
N ILE A 53 6.81 34.47 9.40
CA ILE A 53 5.41 34.56 9.85
C ILE A 53 4.67 33.22 9.78
N ASP A 54 5.11 32.32 8.90
CA ASP A 54 4.53 31.00 8.76
C ASP A 54 5.29 29.97 9.60
N HIS A 55 4.54 29.23 10.42
CA HIS A 55 5.10 28.29 11.38
C HIS A 55 4.36 26.96 11.39
N ILE A 56 5.12 25.86 11.34
CA ILE A 56 4.60 24.52 11.60
C ILE A 56 4.85 24.18 13.06
N CYS A 57 3.78 23.92 13.81
CA CYS A 57 3.84 23.55 15.22
C CYS A 57 3.47 22.07 15.41
N ILE A 58 4.16 21.39 16.32
CA ILE A 58 3.88 19.99 16.67
C ILE A 58 3.81 19.82 18.18
N ASN A 59 2.97 18.91 18.66
CA ASN A 59 2.94 18.56 20.07
C ASN A 59 4.33 18.11 20.56
N LYS A 60 4.76 18.62 21.71
CA LYS A 60 6.05 18.36 22.35
C LYS A 60 6.34 16.87 22.51
N LYS A 61 5.31 16.04 22.75
CA LYS A 61 5.42 14.57 22.79
C LYS A 61 5.97 13.99 21.48
N PHE A 62 5.58 14.56 20.34
CA PHE A 62 6.01 14.14 19.01
C PHE A 62 7.14 14.98 18.44
N ARG A 63 7.77 15.88 19.21
CA ARG A 63 8.91 16.69 18.74
C ARG A 63 9.98 15.86 17.99
N ARG A 64 10.28 14.65 18.49
CA ARG A 64 11.30 13.77 17.90
C ARG A 64 10.92 13.17 16.53
N THR A 65 9.65 13.28 16.12
CA THR A 65 9.23 12.87 14.78
C THR A 65 9.52 13.93 13.74
N MET A 66 9.63 15.19 14.15
CA MET A 66 9.98 16.28 13.25
C MET A 66 11.49 16.27 13.02
N GLU A 67 11.90 15.95 11.78
CA GLU A 67 13.31 15.85 11.38
C GLU A 67 13.84 17.18 10.86
N ASP A 68 12.99 17.96 10.19
CA ASP A 68 13.36 19.26 9.64
C ASP A 68 12.12 20.15 9.41
N VAL A 69 12.29 21.47 9.50
CA VAL A 69 11.33 22.48 9.04
C VAL A 69 12.10 23.61 8.37
N ARG A 70 11.80 23.88 7.11
CA ARG A 70 12.47 24.92 6.32
C ARG A 70 11.55 25.54 5.29
N THR A 71 11.86 26.77 4.91
CA THR A 71 11.19 27.49 3.83
C THR A 71 11.85 27.20 2.48
N ARG A 72 11.03 27.03 1.44
CA ARG A 72 11.42 26.77 0.05
C ARG A 72 11.22 28.02 -0.80
N ARG A 73 12.32 28.74 -1.05
CA ARG A 73 12.35 29.93 -1.90
C ARG A 73 12.35 29.60 -3.41
N GLU A 74 12.78 28.40 -3.79
CA GLU A 74 12.86 27.97 -5.21
C GLU A 74 11.51 27.53 -5.80
N VAL A 75 10.46 27.45 -4.98
CA VAL A 75 9.12 27.05 -5.42
C VAL A 75 8.28 28.30 -5.55
N ASP A 76 8.06 28.74 -6.79
CA ASP A 76 7.15 29.84 -7.08
C ASP A 76 5.70 29.39 -6.86
N ILE A 77 5.01 30.08 -5.96
CA ILE A 77 3.60 29.87 -5.65
C ILE A 77 2.74 31.07 -6.05
N ALA A 78 3.28 32.00 -6.86
CA ALA A 78 2.61 33.24 -7.27
C ALA A 78 2.03 34.04 -6.09
N SER A 79 2.75 34.04 -4.96
CA SER A 79 2.42 34.74 -3.73
C SER A 79 3.69 35.38 -3.16
N ASP A 80 3.50 36.45 -2.39
CA ASP A 80 4.49 37.09 -1.54
C ASP A 80 4.94 36.21 -0.35
N HIS A 81 4.30 35.05 -0.17
CA HIS A 81 4.72 34.00 0.75
C HIS A 81 5.60 32.95 0.07
N HIS A 82 6.49 32.34 0.85
CA HIS A 82 7.25 31.16 0.47
C HIS A 82 6.71 29.92 1.19
N LEU A 83 6.80 28.77 0.51
CA LEU A 83 6.32 27.50 1.06
C LEU A 83 7.17 27.03 2.26
N VAL A 84 6.54 26.83 3.42
CA VAL A 84 7.18 26.19 4.59
C VAL A 84 6.92 24.69 4.56
N VAL A 85 7.98 23.89 4.61
CA VAL A 85 7.92 22.42 4.52
C VAL A 85 8.50 21.79 5.78
N ALA A 86 7.80 20.78 6.32
CA ALA A 86 8.28 19.95 7.41
C ALA A 86 8.54 18.50 6.94
N ASN A 87 9.68 17.95 7.32
CA ASN A 87 9.98 16.52 7.19
C ASN A 87 9.63 15.80 8.50
N LEU A 88 8.77 14.79 8.42
CA LEU A 88 8.30 14.03 9.58
C LEU A 88 8.59 12.54 9.44
N LYS A 89 9.22 11.95 10.46
CA LYS A 89 9.42 10.51 10.61
C LYS A 89 8.44 9.93 11.61
N LEU A 90 7.43 9.26 11.10
CA LEU A 90 6.41 8.59 11.89
C LEU A 90 6.84 7.16 12.23
N LYS A 91 6.87 6.84 13.53
CA LYS A 91 6.99 5.46 14.02
C LYS A 91 5.61 4.97 14.44
N LEU A 92 4.88 4.40 13.49
CA LEU A 92 3.57 3.82 13.77
C LEU A 92 3.75 2.42 14.36
N LYS A 93 3.04 2.12 15.46
CA LYS A 93 2.91 0.74 15.92
C LYS A 93 2.15 -0.03 14.84
N LYS A 94 2.74 -1.11 14.34
CA LYS A 94 2.02 -2.05 13.49
C LYS A 94 0.99 -2.72 14.37
N ASN A 95 -0.27 -2.29 14.29
CA ASN A 95 -1.35 -3.09 14.79
C ASN A 95 -1.46 -4.27 13.84
N TRP A 96 -1.03 -5.44 14.32
CA TRP A 96 -1.48 -6.69 13.71
C TRP A 96 -2.99 -6.69 13.93
N ILE A 97 -3.75 -6.49 12.86
CA ILE A 97 -5.13 -6.94 12.84
C ILE A 97 -4.99 -8.44 13.09
N THR A 98 -5.35 -8.91 14.29
CA THR A 98 -5.54 -10.34 14.57
C THR A 98 -6.37 -10.85 13.42
N GLY A 99 -5.75 -11.69 12.57
CA GLY A 99 -6.12 -11.84 11.17
C GLY A 99 -7.63 -11.80 11.00
N GLN A 100 -8.14 -10.68 10.48
CA GLN A 100 -9.52 -10.57 10.06
C GLN A 100 -9.77 -11.81 9.21
N THR A 101 -10.63 -12.70 9.72
CA THR A 101 -10.87 -14.04 9.20
C THR A 101 -10.78 -13.94 7.70
N SER A 102 -9.75 -14.56 7.10
CA SER A 102 -9.51 -14.41 5.66
C SER A 102 -10.86 -14.63 4.98
N LEU A 103 -11.41 -13.61 4.32
CA LEU A 103 -12.77 -13.67 3.77
C LEU A 103 -12.90 -15.03 3.08
N GLN A 104 -13.70 -15.91 3.68
CA GLN A 104 -13.84 -17.26 3.19
C GLN A 104 -14.62 -17.13 1.89
N ARG A 105 -13.89 -17.19 0.76
CA ARG A 105 -14.52 -17.07 -0.55
C ARG A 105 -15.20 -18.39 -0.87
N PHE A 106 -16.45 -18.35 -1.30
CA PHE A 106 -17.12 -19.52 -1.86
C PHE A 106 -16.61 -19.84 -3.27
N ASN A 107 -16.73 -21.09 -3.71
CA ASN A 107 -16.34 -21.46 -5.06
C ASN A 107 -17.44 -21.10 -6.08
N THR A 108 -17.41 -19.88 -6.59
CA THR A 108 -18.39 -19.39 -7.57
C THR A 108 -18.32 -20.09 -8.94
N ALA A 109 -17.31 -20.94 -9.19
CA ALA A 109 -17.24 -21.72 -10.42
C ALA A 109 -18.37 -22.76 -10.52
N PHE A 110 -18.86 -23.28 -9.38
CA PHE A 110 -19.98 -24.23 -9.36
C PHE A 110 -21.32 -23.61 -9.75
N ILE A 111 -21.41 -22.27 -9.79
CA ILE A 111 -22.61 -21.58 -10.30
C ILE A 111 -22.70 -21.70 -11.83
N GLN A 112 -21.58 -21.99 -12.52
CA GLN A 112 -21.58 -22.22 -13.97
C GLN A 112 -22.09 -23.61 -14.35
N ASP A 113 -22.17 -24.53 -13.39
CA ASP A 113 -22.74 -25.86 -13.56
C ASP A 113 -24.26 -25.77 -13.32
N THR A 114 -25.03 -26.16 -14.34
CA THR A 114 -26.50 -26.06 -14.34
C THR A 114 -27.13 -26.89 -13.21
N ASP A 115 -26.57 -28.06 -12.90
CA ASP A 115 -27.13 -28.96 -11.88
C ASP A 115 -26.89 -28.38 -10.48
N LYS A 116 -25.67 -27.89 -10.23
CA LYS A 116 -25.31 -27.23 -8.96
C LYS A 116 -26.05 -25.91 -8.75
N LEU A 117 -26.33 -25.17 -9.81
CA LEU A 117 -27.12 -23.95 -9.75
C LEU A 117 -28.58 -24.24 -9.39
N ASN A 118 -29.17 -25.32 -9.93
CA ASN A 118 -30.52 -25.74 -9.57
C ASN A 118 -30.60 -26.23 -8.12
N GLU A 119 -29.62 -27.02 -7.68
CA GLU A 119 -29.47 -27.44 -6.28
C GLU A 119 -29.38 -26.21 -5.35
N PHE A 120 -28.56 -25.21 -5.70
CA PHE A 120 -28.45 -23.97 -4.94
C PHE A 120 -29.79 -23.23 -4.81
N LYS A 121 -30.53 -23.10 -5.92
CA LYS A 121 -31.85 -22.43 -5.91
C LYS A 121 -32.85 -23.14 -5.02
N ILE A 122 -32.92 -24.46 -5.11
CA ILE A 122 -33.86 -25.27 -4.30
C ILE A 122 -33.52 -25.15 -2.82
N THR A 123 -32.25 -25.36 -2.45
CA THR A 123 -31.81 -25.28 -1.05
C THR A 123 -31.98 -23.86 -0.47
N LEU A 124 -31.70 -22.82 -1.27
CA LEU A 124 -31.92 -21.44 -0.85
C LEU A 124 -33.41 -21.18 -0.60
N ASN A 125 -34.27 -21.54 -1.55
CA ASN A 125 -35.71 -21.32 -1.44
C ASN A 125 -36.30 -22.05 -0.22
N ASN A 126 -35.88 -23.29 0.03
CA ASN A 126 -36.34 -24.05 1.20
C ASN A 126 -35.95 -23.36 2.52
N ARG A 127 -34.73 -22.81 2.60
CA ARG A 127 -34.27 -22.07 3.79
C ARG A 127 -34.96 -20.74 3.97
N PHE A 128 -35.21 -20.00 2.89
CA PHE A 128 -35.96 -18.74 2.97
C PHE A 128 -37.43 -18.97 3.33
N GLN A 129 -38.03 -20.08 2.90
CA GLN A 129 -39.38 -20.45 3.32
C GLN A 129 -39.43 -20.71 4.83
N ALA A 130 -38.49 -21.52 5.35
CA ALA A 130 -38.39 -21.77 6.79
C ALA A 130 -38.12 -20.48 7.59
N LEU A 131 -37.26 -19.59 7.08
CA LEU A 131 -37.01 -18.28 7.69
C LEU A 131 -38.29 -17.44 7.72
N GLN A 132 -39.03 -17.37 6.63
CA GLN A 132 -40.27 -16.58 6.55
C GLN A 132 -41.34 -17.09 7.52
N ASP A 133 -41.42 -18.40 7.75
CA ASP A 133 -42.38 -18.97 8.70
C ASP A 133 -41.97 -18.67 10.15
N LEU A 134 -40.67 -18.72 10.48
CA LEU A 134 -40.15 -18.26 11.78
C LEU A 134 -40.44 -16.76 12.03
N LEU A 135 -40.29 -15.93 11.00
CA LEU A 135 -40.55 -14.49 11.11
C LEU A 135 -42.03 -14.13 11.28
N LYS A 136 -42.96 -15.06 11.01
CA LYS A 136 -44.40 -14.88 11.30
C LYS A 136 -44.75 -15.25 12.74
N GLU A 137 -43.94 -16.08 13.39
CA GLU A 137 -44.20 -16.60 14.74
C GLU A 137 -43.49 -15.79 15.85
N GLU A 138 -42.36 -15.14 15.56
CA GLU A 138 -41.60 -14.32 16.51
C GLU A 138 -41.57 -12.82 16.19
N GLU A 139 -41.70 -11.99 17.22
CA GLU A 139 -41.52 -10.52 17.14
C GLU A 139 -40.03 -10.19 17.09
N THR A 140 -39.43 -10.30 15.89
CA THR A 140 -37.99 -10.11 15.66
C THR A 140 -37.61 -8.66 15.38
N THR A 141 -36.39 -8.26 15.79
CA THR A 141 -35.86 -6.93 15.45
C THR A 141 -35.34 -6.89 14.01
N MET A 142 -35.14 -5.69 13.46
CA MET A 142 -34.58 -5.52 12.12
C MET A 142 -33.16 -6.11 12.00
N GLU A 143 -32.40 -6.09 13.09
CA GLU A 143 -31.07 -6.70 13.20
C GLU A 143 -31.15 -8.23 13.12
N ASP A 144 -32.13 -8.85 13.79
CA ASP A 144 -32.33 -10.30 13.77
C ASP A 144 -32.78 -10.78 12.38
N ASN A 145 -33.66 -10.02 11.73
CA ASN A 145 -34.06 -10.24 10.34
C ASN A 145 -32.86 -10.24 9.38
N TRP A 146 -31.96 -9.26 9.54
CA TRP A 146 -30.76 -9.16 8.72
C TRP A 146 -29.80 -10.33 8.96
N GLU A 147 -29.61 -10.74 10.22
CA GLU A 147 -28.72 -11.85 10.53
C GLU A 147 -29.28 -13.19 10.01
N GLY A 148 -30.60 -13.39 10.09
CA GLY A 148 -31.27 -14.56 9.53
C GLY A 148 -31.11 -14.67 8.01
N ILE A 149 -31.28 -13.57 7.27
CA ILE A 149 -31.02 -13.52 5.81
C ILE A 149 -29.55 -13.85 5.51
N LYS A 150 -28.63 -13.26 6.27
CA LYS A 150 -27.19 -13.46 6.11
C LYS A 150 -26.80 -14.90 6.39
N GLU A 151 -27.39 -15.53 7.40
CA GLU A 151 -27.15 -16.94 7.75
C GLU A 151 -27.71 -17.89 6.70
N ALA A 152 -28.95 -17.69 6.23
CA ALA A 152 -29.57 -18.50 5.17
C ALA A 152 -28.73 -18.47 3.88
N LEU A 153 -28.22 -17.29 3.50
CA LEU A 153 -27.37 -17.16 2.32
C LEU A 153 -25.99 -17.82 2.52
N THR A 154 -25.35 -17.56 3.66
CA THR A 154 -23.99 -18.03 3.96
C THR A 154 -23.94 -19.56 4.11
N SER A 155 -24.91 -20.14 4.82
CA SER A 155 -25.05 -21.59 4.99
C SER A 155 -25.27 -22.29 3.65
N THR A 156 -26.14 -21.75 2.79
CA THR A 156 -26.43 -22.32 1.46
C THR A 156 -25.21 -22.27 0.55
N CYS A 157 -24.48 -21.15 0.57
CA CYS A 157 -23.22 -21.05 -0.16
C CYS A 157 -22.17 -22.04 0.37
N GLN A 158 -22.11 -22.26 1.69
CA GLN A 158 -21.17 -23.20 2.28
C GLN A 158 -21.50 -24.66 1.96
N GLU A 159 -22.78 -25.02 1.92
CA GLU A 159 -23.26 -26.37 1.63
C GLU A 159 -23.12 -26.74 0.16
N VAL A 160 -23.63 -25.89 -0.74
CA VAL A 160 -23.72 -26.22 -2.18
C VAL A 160 -22.45 -25.83 -2.93
N LEU A 161 -21.91 -24.62 -2.68
CA LEU A 161 -20.73 -24.12 -3.40
C LEU A 161 -19.42 -24.52 -2.70
N GLY A 162 -19.48 -24.78 -1.39
CA GLY A 162 -18.29 -25.04 -0.60
C GLY A 162 -17.36 -23.83 -0.49
N LEU A 163 -16.45 -23.90 0.47
CA LEU A 163 -15.38 -22.93 0.57
C LEU A 163 -14.39 -23.16 -0.57
N LYS A 164 -13.93 -22.07 -1.19
CA LYS A 164 -12.80 -22.08 -2.10
C LYS A 164 -11.59 -22.54 -1.31
N LYS A 165 -11.30 -23.84 -1.40
CA LYS A 165 -10.07 -24.41 -0.85
C LYS A 165 -8.92 -23.64 -1.49
N HIS A 166 -8.20 -22.88 -0.66
CA HIS A 166 -6.83 -22.56 -1.01
C HIS A 166 -6.17 -23.91 -1.27
N LEU A 167 -5.40 -24.03 -2.36
CA LEU A 167 -4.84 -25.28 -2.91
C LEU A 167 -3.94 -26.10 -1.93
N LEU A 168 -4.02 -25.85 -0.62
CA LEU A 168 -3.19 -26.39 0.44
C LEU A 168 -3.76 -27.66 1.10
N THR A 169 -5.08 -27.88 1.10
CA THR A 169 -5.69 -28.87 2.02
C THR A 169 -6.02 -30.24 1.41
N GLN A 170 -5.71 -30.48 0.13
CA GLN A 170 -5.86 -31.83 -0.47
C GLN A 170 -4.53 -32.57 -0.66
N GLN A 171 -3.39 -31.89 -0.47
CA GLN A 171 -2.05 -32.47 -0.61
C GLN A 171 -1.46 -33.05 0.69
N LEU A 172 -2.14 -32.86 1.84
CA LEU A 172 -1.67 -33.39 3.13
C LEU A 172 -2.03 -34.86 3.37
N ALA A 173 -2.98 -35.42 2.61
CA ALA A 173 -3.32 -36.85 2.68
C ALA A 173 -2.38 -37.75 1.86
N GLN A 174 -1.54 -37.17 0.98
CA GLN A 174 -0.57 -37.89 0.17
C GLN A 174 0.79 -37.29 0.46
N GLY A 175 1.57 -37.91 1.35
CA GLY A 175 2.88 -37.45 1.82
C GLY A 175 3.92 -37.24 0.71
N LYS A 176 3.78 -36.18 -0.07
CA LYS A 176 4.72 -35.74 -1.09
C LYS A 176 5.32 -34.39 -0.68
N ASN A 177 6.64 -34.39 -0.60
CA ASN A 177 7.51 -33.27 -0.22
C ASN A 177 7.13 -31.95 -0.92
N ARG A 178 7.10 -30.87 -0.14
CA ARG A 178 6.84 -29.48 -0.58
C ARG A 178 7.71 -29.05 -1.77
N PRO A 179 7.11 -28.44 -2.81
CA PRO A 179 7.64 -27.23 -3.41
C PRO A 179 6.79 -26.02 -3.01
N ASN A 180 7.47 -24.95 -2.64
CA ASN A 180 6.93 -23.72 -2.09
C ASN A 180 6.03 -22.98 -3.11
N LEU A 181 4.71 -23.18 -3.04
CA LEU A 181 3.71 -22.51 -3.88
C LEU A 181 2.96 -21.40 -3.11
N LYS A 182 3.68 -20.33 -2.77
CA LYS A 182 3.08 -19.00 -2.60
C LYS A 182 3.36 -18.15 -3.83
N SER A 183 2.61 -18.40 -4.90
CA SER A 183 2.56 -17.52 -6.07
C SER A 183 1.35 -17.85 -6.94
N GLN A 184 0.14 -17.55 -6.49
CA GLN A 184 -1.05 -17.57 -7.36
C GLN A 184 -2.01 -16.44 -6.96
N GLN A 185 -1.61 -15.23 -7.31
CA GLN A 185 -2.40 -14.06 -7.69
C GLN A 185 -1.37 -12.97 -7.99
N HIS A 186 -1.50 -12.29 -9.12
CA HIS A 186 -0.40 -11.83 -10.00
C HIS A 186 0.18 -12.97 -10.85
N HIS A 187 0.04 -12.87 -12.17
CA HIS A 187 0.72 -13.68 -13.18
C HIS A 187 2.15 -14.06 -12.73
N PRO A 188 2.39 -15.28 -12.24
CA PRO A 188 3.68 -15.60 -11.64
C PRO A 188 4.53 -16.46 -12.58
N LYS A 189 5.80 -16.08 -12.68
CA LYS A 189 6.96 -16.95 -12.96
C LYS A 189 7.35 -17.30 -14.40
N LYS A 190 6.71 -16.80 -15.47
CA LYS A 190 7.34 -16.89 -16.82
C LYS A 190 8.39 -15.80 -17.11
N ARG A 191 8.71 -14.95 -16.12
CA ARG A 191 9.58 -13.76 -16.28
C ARG A 191 10.96 -13.90 -15.65
N ILE A 192 11.25 -14.98 -14.92
CA ILE A 192 12.49 -15.13 -14.14
C ILE A 192 13.10 -16.46 -14.51
N SER A 193 14.36 -16.45 -14.96
CA SER A 193 15.10 -17.65 -15.33
C SER A 193 15.44 -18.49 -14.10
N VAL A 194 15.64 -19.80 -14.31
CA VAL A 194 16.10 -20.72 -13.25
C VAL A 194 17.41 -20.22 -12.63
N GLY A 195 18.34 -19.75 -13.46
CA GLY A 195 19.60 -19.15 -12.97
C GLY A 195 19.40 -17.91 -12.09
N THR A 196 18.37 -17.08 -12.33
CA THR A 196 18.04 -15.97 -11.41
C THR A 196 17.45 -16.46 -10.09
N LEU A 197 16.68 -17.55 -10.09
CA LEU A 197 16.16 -18.16 -8.86
C LEU A 197 17.30 -18.71 -7.99
N ASP A 198 18.30 -19.34 -8.60
CA ASP A 198 19.50 -19.82 -7.89
C ASP A 198 20.29 -18.67 -7.26
N ARG A 199 20.45 -17.56 -7.98
CA ARG A 199 21.07 -16.33 -7.45
C ARG A 199 20.28 -15.70 -6.30
N ILE A 200 18.95 -15.83 -6.28
CA ILE A 200 18.13 -15.40 -5.12
C ILE A 200 18.44 -16.26 -3.90
N LYS A 201 18.58 -17.58 -4.09
CA LYS A 201 18.94 -18.53 -3.02
C LYS A 201 20.35 -18.23 -2.51
N GLU A 202 21.30 -18.03 -3.40
CA GLU A 202 22.69 -17.66 -3.08
C GLU A 202 22.75 -16.36 -2.26
N LYS A 203 22.05 -15.30 -2.68
CA LYS A 203 21.98 -14.04 -1.91
C LYS A 203 21.43 -14.26 -0.51
N LYS A 204 20.43 -15.12 -0.34
CA LYS A 204 19.86 -15.44 0.98
C LYS A 204 20.89 -16.14 1.86
N ASN A 205 21.64 -17.10 1.31
CA ASN A 205 22.70 -17.80 2.03
C ASN A 205 23.84 -16.86 2.45
N LYS A 206 24.26 -15.93 1.59
CA LYS A 206 25.24 -14.89 1.95
C LYS A 206 24.69 -13.93 3.03
N LYS A 207 23.37 -13.67 3.03
CA LYS A 207 22.74 -12.86 4.09
C LYS A 207 22.72 -13.58 5.44
N THR A 208 22.52 -14.90 5.45
CA THR A 208 22.60 -15.69 6.69
C THR A 208 24.03 -15.75 7.22
N ALA A 209 25.05 -15.80 6.36
CA ALA A 209 26.46 -15.76 6.76
C ALA A 209 26.80 -14.45 7.50
N ILE A 210 26.30 -13.29 7.06
CA ILE A 210 26.46 -12.01 7.77
C ILE A 210 25.83 -12.06 9.17
N ASN A 211 24.63 -12.63 9.29
CA ASN A 211 23.91 -12.68 10.56
C ASN A 211 24.58 -13.63 11.57
N ASN A 212 25.21 -14.70 11.09
CA ASN A 212 25.84 -15.73 11.90
C ASN A 212 27.32 -15.45 12.22
N GLY A 213 27.95 -14.45 11.58
CA GLY A 213 29.34 -14.09 11.83
C GLY A 213 29.57 -13.72 13.31
N ARG A 214 30.61 -14.27 13.93
CA ARG A 214 30.95 -14.02 15.34
C ARG A 214 31.91 -12.85 15.48
N THR A 215 32.86 -12.71 14.56
CA THR A 215 33.88 -11.65 14.59
C THR A 215 33.57 -10.51 13.63
N ARG A 216 34.16 -9.33 13.88
CA ARG A 216 33.99 -8.14 13.00
C ARG A 216 34.60 -8.37 11.61
N ALA A 217 35.70 -9.11 11.52
CA ALA A 217 36.35 -9.46 10.26
C ALA A 217 35.47 -10.39 9.40
N GLU A 218 34.90 -11.45 10.00
CA GLU A 218 33.96 -12.35 9.32
C GLU A 218 32.74 -11.61 8.75
N LYS A 219 32.16 -10.69 9.55
CA LYS A 219 31.03 -9.89 9.09
C LYS A 219 31.41 -8.96 7.94
N PHE A 220 32.60 -8.38 7.97
CA PHE A 220 33.09 -7.51 6.90
C PHE A 220 33.25 -8.28 5.59
N GLN A 221 33.85 -9.47 5.64
CA GLN A 221 34.04 -10.33 4.48
C GLN A 221 32.71 -10.87 3.93
N ALA A 222 31.82 -11.38 4.79
CA ALA A 222 30.49 -11.84 4.39
C ALA A 222 29.63 -10.71 3.81
N GLN A 223 29.82 -9.48 4.28
CA GLN A 223 29.15 -8.29 3.74
C GLN A 223 29.63 -7.97 2.32
N ALA A 224 30.93 -8.07 2.04
CA ALA A 224 31.48 -7.88 0.70
C ALA A 224 30.91 -8.92 -0.29
N GLU A 225 30.87 -10.19 0.11
CA GLU A 225 30.30 -11.28 -0.71
C GLU A 225 28.80 -11.09 -0.97
N TYR A 226 28.04 -10.63 0.02
CA TYR A 226 26.62 -10.31 -0.16
C TYR A 226 26.40 -9.16 -1.15
N ILE A 227 27.26 -8.13 -1.12
CA ILE A 227 27.18 -6.99 -2.03
C ILE A 227 27.37 -7.46 -3.48
N GLU A 228 28.38 -8.29 -3.73
CA GLU A 228 28.64 -8.82 -5.06
C GLU A 228 27.52 -9.76 -5.53
N ALA A 229 27.06 -10.69 -4.69
CA ALA A 229 25.92 -11.55 -5.02
C ALA A 229 24.64 -10.75 -5.33
N ASN A 230 24.39 -9.66 -4.59
CA ASN A 230 23.26 -8.77 -4.85
C ASN A 230 23.41 -7.96 -6.15
N LYS A 231 24.64 -7.55 -6.51
CA LYS A 231 24.95 -6.89 -7.78
C LYS A 231 24.68 -7.83 -8.95
N GLN A 232 25.14 -9.07 -8.85
CA GLN A 232 24.93 -10.11 -9.86
C GLN A 232 23.44 -10.46 -10.02
N LEU A 233 22.70 -10.60 -8.91
CA LEU A 233 21.25 -10.79 -8.96
C LEU A 233 20.53 -9.63 -9.66
N LYS A 234 20.92 -8.38 -9.38
CA LYS A 234 20.33 -7.21 -10.06
C LYS A 234 20.64 -7.19 -11.56
N LYS A 235 21.79 -7.73 -11.99
CA LYS A 235 22.12 -7.89 -13.41
C LYS A 235 21.25 -8.96 -14.05
N SER A 236 21.11 -10.13 -13.43
CA SER A 236 20.31 -11.23 -13.99
C SER A 236 18.82 -10.88 -14.09
N ILE A 237 18.25 -10.19 -13.10
CA ILE A 237 16.87 -9.69 -13.15
C ILE A 237 16.67 -8.70 -14.31
N ARG A 238 17.66 -7.84 -14.58
CA ARG A 238 17.61 -6.91 -15.72
C ARG A 238 17.67 -7.66 -17.04
N ALA A 239 18.56 -8.63 -17.18
CA ALA A 239 18.66 -9.48 -18.36
C ALA A 239 17.38 -10.28 -18.61
N ASP A 240 16.80 -10.91 -17.59
CA ASP A 240 15.54 -11.64 -17.70
C ASP A 240 14.38 -10.72 -18.13
N LYS A 241 14.35 -9.49 -17.60
CA LYS A 241 13.34 -8.49 -18.01
C LYS A 241 13.53 -8.10 -19.48
N GLN A 242 14.76 -7.86 -19.91
CA GLN A 242 15.09 -7.50 -21.27
C GLN A 242 14.70 -8.61 -22.24
N LYS A 243 15.12 -9.84 -21.96
CA LYS A 243 14.78 -11.04 -22.74
C LYS A 243 13.28 -11.22 -22.89
N TYR A 244 12.52 -11.05 -21.82
CA TYR A 244 11.06 -11.14 -21.87
C TYR A 244 10.42 -10.09 -22.79
N VAL A 245 10.93 -8.84 -22.76
CA VAL A 245 10.43 -7.78 -23.65
C VAL A 245 10.80 -8.08 -25.10
N GLU A 246 12.01 -8.59 -25.36
CA GLU A 246 12.46 -9.01 -26.70
C GLU A 246 11.64 -10.18 -27.25
N GLU A 247 11.32 -11.19 -26.43
CA GLU A 247 10.43 -12.29 -26.81
C GLU A 247 9.02 -11.79 -27.18
N LEU A 248 8.49 -10.80 -26.46
CA LEU A 248 7.22 -10.18 -26.81
C LEU A 248 7.31 -9.36 -28.10
N ALA A 249 8.39 -8.60 -28.29
CA ALA A 249 8.61 -7.79 -29.50
C ALA A 249 8.74 -8.68 -30.74
N THR A 250 9.53 -9.75 -30.67
CA THR A 250 9.69 -10.73 -31.77
C THR A 250 8.38 -11.47 -32.06
N THR A 251 7.57 -11.76 -31.05
CA THR A 251 6.23 -12.35 -31.24
C THR A 251 5.28 -11.37 -31.93
N ALA A 252 5.30 -10.11 -31.54
CA ALA A 252 4.52 -9.06 -32.19
C ALA A 252 4.94 -8.87 -33.66
N GLU A 253 6.24 -8.85 -33.94
CA GLU A 253 6.77 -8.73 -35.30
C GLU A 253 6.35 -9.89 -36.20
N LYS A 254 6.44 -11.13 -35.70
CA LYS A 254 5.95 -12.32 -36.42
C LYS A 254 4.45 -12.26 -36.68
N ALA A 255 3.66 -11.84 -35.69
CA ALA A 255 2.22 -11.69 -35.85
C ALA A 255 1.85 -10.61 -36.89
N ALA A 256 2.61 -9.52 -36.96
CA ALA A 256 2.45 -8.49 -37.97
C ALA A 256 2.79 -9.01 -39.38
N ARG A 257 3.91 -9.73 -39.54
CA ARG A 257 4.31 -10.34 -40.82
C ARG A 257 3.35 -11.42 -41.33
N GLY A 258 2.70 -12.14 -40.42
CA GLY A 258 1.71 -13.18 -40.74
C GLY A 258 0.26 -12.69 -40.77
N GLU A 259 0.03 -11.37 -40.82
CA GLU A 259 -1.29 -10.72 -40.85
C GLU A 259 -2.24 -11.12 -39.69
N ASN A 260 -1.69 -11.63 -38.57
CA ASN A 260 -2.47 -12.02 -37.41
C ASN A 260 -2.72 -10.82 -36.47
N VAL A 261 -3.64 -9.95 -36.89
CA VAL A 261 -3.98 -8.68 -36.22
C VAL A 261 -4.40 -8.89 -34.76
N LYS A 262 -5.09 -10.00 -34.46
CA LYS A 262 -5.55 -10.33 -33.10
C LYS A 262 -4.38 -10.63 -32.17
N GLN A 263 -3.44 -11.47 -32.59
CA GLN A 263 -2.24 -11.78 -31.79
C GLN A 263 -1.33 -10.55 -31.61
N LEU A 264 -1.22 -9.71 -32.64
CA LEU A 264 -0.50 -8.45 -32.57
C LEU A 264 -1.12 -7.53 -31.50
N TYR A 265 -2.43 -7.31 -31.54
CA TYR A 265 -3.16 -6.48 -30.57
C TYR A 265 -3.03 -7.01 -29.14
N ASP A 266 -3.20 -8.32 -28.93
CA ASP A 266 -3.08 -8.94 -27.61
C ASP A 266 -1.66 -8.83 -27.03
N THR A 267 -0.64 -8.92 -27.88
CA THR A 267 0.77 -8.77 -27.49
C THR A 267 1.10 -7.30 -27.17
N MET A 268 0.60 -6.37 -27.97
CA MET A 268 0.75 -4.93 -27.72
C MET A 268 0.05 -4.52 -26.42
N LYS A 269 -1.16 -5.04 -26.16
CA LYS A 269 -1.90 -4.82 -24.91
C LYS A 269 -1.15 -5.33 -23.68
N LYS A 270 -0.38 -6.42 -23.80
CA LYS A 270 0.50 -6.92 -22.73
C LYS A 270 1.70 -6.01 -22.48
N LEU A 271 2.27 -5.39 -23.51
CA LEU A 271 3.40 -4.47 -23.42
C LEU A 271 3.02 -3.11 -22.81
N VAL A 272 1.91 -2.53 -23.27
CA VAL A 272 1.45 -1.20 -22.82
C VAL A 272 1.06 -1.23 -21.33
N GLY A 273 0.61 -2.38 -20.84
CA GLY A 273 0.03 -2.48 -19.50
C GLY A 273 -1.26 -1.67 -19.38
N LYS A 274 -2.13 -2.00 -18.43
CA LYS A 274 -3.21 -1.07 -18.09
C LYS A 274 -2.56 0.09 -17.34
N TYR A 275 -2.64 1.30 -17.89
CA TYR A 275 -2.41 2.51 -17.11
C TYR A 275 -3.47 2.58 -16.01
N SER A 276 -3.12 2.11 -14.82
CA SER A 276 -3.88 2.37 -13.61
C SER A 276 -3.24 3.56 -12.91
N LYS A 277 -3.98 4.67 -12.83
CA LYS A 277 -3.62 5.72 -11.87
C LYS A 277 -3.58 5.07 -10.49
N PRO A 278 -2.52 5.24 -9.69
CA PRO A 278 -2.54 4.76 -8.32
C PRO A 278 -3.65 5.52 -7.58
N GLU A 279 -4.71 4.81 -7.21
CA GLU A 279 -5.80 5.35 -6.40
C GLU A 279 -5.23 5.72 -5.03
N ARG A 280 -5.18 7.02 -4.75
CA ARG A 280 -4.74 7.53 -3.45
C ARG A 280 -5.98 7.56 -2.55
N PRO A 281 -5.99 6.86 -1.42
CA PRO A 281 -7.11 6.93 -0.50
C PRO A 281 -7.20 8.33 0.09
N VAL A 282 -8.38 8.93 0.04
CA VAL A 282 -8.70 10.22 0.63
C VAL A 282 -9.53 9.97 1.88
N LYS A 283 -9.28 10.69 2.97
CA LYS A 283 -10.13 10.56 4.16
C LYS A 283 -11.50 11.19 3.89
N ASP A 284 -12.59 10.71 4.44
CA ASP A 284 -13.86 11.44 4.44
C ASP A 284 -13.87 12.53 5.54
N LYS A 285 -14.97 13.29 5.64
CA LYS A 285 -15.16 14.31 6.70
C LYS A 285 -15.17 13.70 8.11
N LYS A 286 -15.38 12.37 8.23
CA LYS A 286 -15.40 11.61 9.50
C LYS A 286 -14.07 10.86 9.78
N GLY A 287 -13.04 11.07 8.96
CA GLY A 287 -11.70 10.50 9.13
C GLY A 287 -11.50 9.07 8.61
N ARG A 288 -12.51 8.45 7.98
CA ARG A 288 -12.42 7.09 7.39
C ARG A 288 -11.77 7.16 6.02
N LEU A 289 -10.99 6.14 5.64
CA LEU A 289 -10.32 6.09 4.34
C LEU A 289 -11.33 5.68 3.26
N THR A 290 -11.54 6.57 2.28
CA THR A 290 -12.35 6.31 1.09
C THR A 290 -11.44 6.02 -0.10
N THR A 291 -11.58 4.83 -0.66
CA THR A 291 -10.85 4.37 -1.85
C THR A 291 -11.70 4.49 -3.12
N GLU A 292 -13.01 4.66 -2.99
CA GLU A 292 -13.97 4.67 -4.10
C GLU A 292 -14.15 6.07 -4.70
N ILE A 293 -14.02 6.20 -6.03
CA ILE A 293 -13.99 7.49 -6.75
C ILE A 293 -15.25 8.33 -6.51
N GLN A 294 -16.42 7.69 -6.45
CA GLN A 294 -17.69 8.40 -6.22
C GLN A 294 -17.73 9.02 -4.81
N GLN A 295 -17.23 8.30 -3.81
CA GLN A 295 -17.14 8.79 -2.43
C GLN A 295 -16.11 9.92 -2.29
N GLN A 296 -15.00 9.85 -3.04
CA GLN A 296 -13.99 10.91 -3.08
C GLN A 296 -14.53 12.20 -3.71
N ARG A 297 -15.38 12.11 -4.74
CA ARG A 297 -16.01 13.29 -5.36
C ARG A 297 -17.01 13.97 -4.42
N ASN A 298 -17.83 13.18 -3.72
CA ASN A 298 -18.81 13.69 -2.75
C ASN A 298 -18.18 14.37 -1.51
N ARG A 299 -16.86 14.28 -1.31
CA ARG A 299 -16.16 15.06 -0.28
C ARG A 299 -16.09 16.55 -0.63
N TRP A 300 -15.98 16.87 -1.92
CA TRP A 300 -15.74 18.23 -2.43
C TRP A 300 -17.02 18.94 -2.85
N VAL A 301 -18.15 18.24 -2.80
CA VAL A 301 -19.51 18.81 -2.80
C VAL A 301 -19.92 19.05 -1.34
#